data_AF-A0A7N0VCC4-F1
#
_entry.id   AF-A0A7N0VCC4-F1
#
_cell.length_a   1.000
_cell.length_b   1.000
_cell.length_c   1.000
_cell.angle_alpha   90.00
_cell.angle_beta   90.00
_cell.angle_gamma   90.00
#
_symmetry.space_group_name_H-M   'P 1'
#
loop_
_entity.id
_entity.type
_entity.pdbx_description
1 polymer ?
#
loop_
_entity_poly.entity_id
_entity_poly.type
_entity_poly.pdbx_seq_one_letter_code
_entity_poly.pdbx_strand_id
1 'polypeptide(L)'
;MNEWGEERDPLIDLFGKIRDEWIDADQTTWIGANRLYPGVADALKFAYSRVYIVTTKQSRFADALLKELAGVTIPPEHIFGLGSGPKVEVLKQLQKKPEHQGLRLHFVEDRLATLKNVIKEPELDGWNLYLGDWGYNTKEEREEASSISRIQVLQLNDFSNKLK
;
A
#
# COMPACT_ATOMS: atom_id res chain seq x y z
N MET A 1 5.22 20.10 -11.53
CA MET A 1 4.29 21.05 -10.88
C MET A 1 4.74 22.47 -11.11
N ASN A 2 5.92 22.90 -10.64
CA ASN A 2 6.47 24.23 -10.95
C ASN A 2 6.63 24.49 -12.46
N GLU A 3 7.12 23.50 -13.22
CA GLU A 3 7.23 23.58 -14.69
C GLU A 3 5.86 23.75 -15.41
N TRP A 4 4.76 23.45 -14.71
CA TRP A 4 3.40 23.45 -15.25
C TRP A 4 2.57 24.60 -14.66
N GLY A 5 3.14 25.40 -13.75
CA GLY A 5 2.43 26.48 -13.05
C GLY A 5 1.37 26.00 -12.06
N GLU A 6 1.42 24.73 -11.66
CA GLU A 6 0.39 24.10 -10.83
C GLU A 6 0.86 23.88 -9.38
N GLU A 7 -0.07 23.99 -8.44
CA GLU A 7 0.15 23.71 -7.03
C GLU A 7 -0.32 22.30 -6.65
N ARG A 8 0.46 21.64 -5.80
CA ARG A 8 0.22 20.23 -5.43
C ARG A 8 -1.11 20.00 -4.75
N ASP A 9 -1.36 20.77 -3.70
CA ASP A 9 -2.46 20.50 -2.79
C ASP A 9 -3.82 20.78 -3.45
N PRO A 10 -4.00 21.86 -4.24
CA PRO A 10 -5.20 22.05 -5.06
C PRO A 10 -5.48 20.90 -6.04
N LEU A 11 -4.45 20.33 -6.69
CA LEU A 11 -4.63 19.18 -7.59
C LEU A 11 -5.06 17.92 -6.84
N ILE A 12 -4.50 17.69 -5.66
CA ILE A 12 -4.88 16.56 -4.80
C ILE A 12 -6.33 16.69 -4.34
N ASP A 13 -6.74 17.89 -3.93
CA ASP A 13 -8.10 18.18 -3.49
C ASP A 13 -9.09 18.04 -4.64
N LEU A 14 -8.77 18.59 -5.81
CA LEU A 14 -9.58 18.44 -7.02
C LEU A 14 -9.73 16.97 -7.43
N PHE A 15 -8.63 16.21 -7.42
CA PHE A 15 -8.66 14.77 -7.74
C PHE A 15 -9.53 13.99 -6.75
N GLY A 16 -9.45 14.32 -5.46
CA GLY A 16 -10.33 13.75 -4.43
C GLY A 16 -11.79 14.07 -4.71
N LYS A 17 -12.11 15.35 -4.90
CA LYS A 17 -13.47 15.85 -5.14
C LYS A 17 -14.13 15.18 -6.36
N ILE A 18 -13.43 15.10 -7.50
CA ILE A 18 -13.99 14.46 -8.70
C ILE A 18 -14.31 12.98 -8.48
N ARG A 19 -13.49 12.28 -7.69
CA ARG A 19 -13.75 10.88 -7.34
C ARG A 19 -14.93 10.74 -6.40
N ASP A 20 -15.09 11.66 -5.44
CA ASP A 20 -16.25 11.69 -4.55
C ASP A 20 -17.53 11.92 -5.36
N GLU A 21 -17.54 12.93 -6.24
CA GLU A 21 -18.68 13.22 -7.12
C GLU A 21 -19.03 12.04 -8.03
N TRP A 22 -18.03 11.32 -8.55
CA TRP A 22 -18.26 10.11 -9.34
C TRP A 22 -18.85 8.97 -8.50
N ILE A 23 -18.34 8.74 -7.28
CA ILE A 23 -18.90 7.72 -6.37
C ILE A 23 -20.35 8.04 -6.02
N ASP A 24 -20.65 9.30 -5.71
CA ASP A 24 -22.00 9.75 -5.34
C ASP A 24 -22.98 9.62 -6.52
N ALA A 25 -22.53 9.88 -7.74
CA ALA A 25 -23.35 9.78 -8.94
C ALA A 25 -23.56 8.32 -9.39
N ASP A 26 -22.50 7.52 -9.44
CA ASP A 26 -22.54 6.12 -9.86
C ASP A 26 -21.34 5.33 -9.31
N GLN A 27 -21.49 4.85 -8.09
CA GLN A 27 -20.49 4.01 -7.42
C GLN A 27 -20.13 2.77 -8.23
N THR A 28 -21.09 2.16 -8.93
CA THR A 28 -20.86 0.91 -9.68
C THR A 28 -19.86 1.13 -10.80
N THR A 29 -20.00 2.24 -11.55
CA THR A 29 -19.05 2.56 -12.63
C THR A 29 -17.67 2.94 -12.09
N TRP A 30 -17.60 3.65 -10.97
CA TRP A 30 -16.32 3.96 -10.32
C TRP A 30 -15.59 2.70 -9.83
N ILE A 31 -16.31 1.78 -9.19
CA ILE A 31 -15.76 0.47 -8.78
C ILE A 31 -15.33 -0.33 -10.01
N GLY A 32 -16.15 -0.37 -11.05
CA GLY A 32 -15.87 -1.09 -12.31
C GLY A 32 -14.65 -0.57 -13.08
N ALA A 33 -14.21 0.67 -12.83
CA ALA A 33 -12.98 1.23 -13.38
C ALA A 33 -11.71 0.72 -12.68
N ASN A 34 -11.84 -0.05 -11.60
CA ASN A 34 -10.73 -0.58 -10.82
C ASN A 34 -10.68 -2.11 -10.88
N ARG A 35 -9.48 -2.68 -10.70
CA ARG A 35 -9.27 -4.13 -10.65
C ARG A 35 -8.23 -4.47 -9.58
N LEU A 36 -8.46 -5.56 -8.86
CA LEU A 36 -7.45 -6.18 -8.03
C LEU A 36 -6.62 -7.15 -8.87
N TYR A 37 -5.34 -7.29 -8.51
CA TYR A 37 -4.53 -8.34 -9.09
C TYR A 37 -5.08 -9.73 -8.71
N PRO A 38 -5.01 -10.73 -9.60
CA PRO A 38 -5.47 -12.08 -9.32
C PRO A 38 -4.89 -12.62 -8.00
N GLY A 39 -5.75 -13.25 -7.19
CA GLY A 39 -5.36 -13.85 -5.90
C GLY A 39 -5.29 -12.89 -4.70
N VAL A 40 -5.17 -11.57 -4.92
CA VAL A 40 -5.03 -10.58 -3.83
C VAL A 40 -6.29 -10.53 -2.95
N ALA A 41 -7.48 -10.57 -3.54
CA ALA A 41 -8.73 -10.54 -2.79
C ALA A 41 -8.81 -11.70 -1.78
N ASP A 42 -8.59 -12.93 -2.26
CA ASP A 42 -8.56 -14.10 -1.38
C ASP A 42 -7.44 -14.00 -0.35
N ALA A 43 -6.26 -13.52 -0.74
CA ALA A 43 -5.13 -13.38 0.15
C ALA A 43 -5.40 -12.44 1.32
N LEU A 44 -6.09 -11.33 1.07
CA LEU A 44 -6.53 -10.41 2.13
C LEU A 44 -7.64 -11.04 2.99
N LYS A 45 -8.58 -11.75 2.36
CA LYS A 45 -9.74 -12.34 3.04
C LYS A 45 -9.36 -13.47 4.00
N PHE A 46 -8.39 -14.29 3.62
CA PHE A 46 -7.91 -15.43 4.41
C PHE A 46 -6.63 -15.12 5.19
N ALA A 47 -6.25 -13.85 5.30
CA ALA A 47 -5.02 -13.49 5.97
C ALA A 47 -5.00 -13.94 7.44
N TYR A 48 -4.02 -14.79 7.81
CA TYR A 48 -3.79 -15.14 9.21
C TYR A 48 -3.18 -14.00 10.01
N SER A 49 -2.42 -13.12 9.34
CA SER A 49 -1.75 -11.97 9.94
C SER A 49 -2.67 -10.76 9.96
N ARG A 50 -2.49 -9.87 10.95
CA ARG A 50 -3.16 -8.56 10.94
C ARG A 50 -2.69 -7.76 9.72
N VAL A 51 -3.65 -7.26 8.95
CA VAL A 51 -3.39 -6.49 7.73
C VAL A 51 -3.54 -5.00 8.01
N TYR A 52 -2.56 -4.25 7.50
CA TYR A 52 -2.53 -2.79 7.47
C TYR A 52 -2.36 -2.32 6.02
N ILE A 53 -3.03 -1.24 5.66
CA ILE A 53 -2.93 -0.61 4.35
C ILE A 53 -2.23 0.73 4.52
N VAL A 54 -1.08 0.90 3.88
CA VAL A 54 -0.31 2.16 3.90
C VAL A 54 -0.23 2.71 2.48
N THR A 55 -1.01 3.74 2.19
CA THR A 55 -1.22 4.26 0.83
C THR A 55 -1.18 5.77 0.79
N THR A 56 -0.83 6.33 -0.37
CA THR A 56 -0.93 7.78 -0.63
C THR A 56 -2.29 8.18 -1.21
N LYS A 57 -3.21 7.21 -1.38
CA LYS A 57 -4.61 7.45 -1.74
C LYS A 57 -5.38 7.90 -0.49
N GLN A 58 -6.45 8.67 -0.66
CA GLN A 58 -7.37 8.96 0.44
C GLN A 58 -7.96 7.66 0.99
N SER A 59 -7.97 7.48 2.32
CA SER A 59 -8.36 6.20 2.96
C SER A 59 -9.74 5.70 2.52
N ARG A 60 -10.72 6.61 2.37
CA ARG A 60 -12.08 6.27 1.92
C ARG A 60 -12.13 5.55 0.57
N PHE A 61 -11.23 5.88 -0.36
CA PHE A 61 -11.17 5.20 -1.65
C PHE A 61 -10.54 3.81 -1.53
N ALA A 62 -9.52 3.67 -0.69
CA ALA A 62 -8.92 2.36 -0.42
C ALA A 62 -9.93 1.43 0.25
N ASP A 63 -10.65 1.93 1.25
CA ASP A 63 -11.70 1.20 1.97
C ASP A 63 -12.81 0.74 1.02
N ALA A 64 -13.37 1.65 0.21
CA ALA A 64 -14.40 1.30 -0.78
C ALA A 64 -13.92 0.21 -1.75
N LEU A 65 -12.69 0.31 -2.27
CA LEU A 65 -12.15 -0.71 -3.18
C LEU A 65 -11.95 -2.07 -2.49
N LEU A 66 -11.45 -2.09 -1.26
CA LEU A 66 -11.26 -3.33 -0.50
C LEU A 66 -12.59 -4.01 -0.18
N LYS A 67 -13.59 -3.22 0.22
CA LYS A 67 -14.92 -3.71 0.52
C LYS A 67 -15.60 -4.27 -0.73
N GLU A 68 -15.67 -3.48 -1.81
CA GLU A 68 -16.47 -3.85 -2.99
C GLU A 68 -15.75 -4.84 -3.92
N LEU A 69 -14.42 -4.76 -4.08
CA LEU A 69 -13.68 -5.66 -4.98
C LEU A 69 -13.10 -6.89 -4.29
N ALA A 70 -12.72 -6.80 -3.01
CA ALA A 70 -12.17 -7.93 -2.27
C ALA A 70 -13.20 -8.58 -1.31
N GLY A 71 -14.32 -7.93 -1.00
CA GLY A 71 -15.25 -8.41 0.02
C GLY A 71 -14.61 -8.44 1.40
N VAL A 72 -13.63 -7.56 1.66
CA VAL A 72 -12.86 -7.50 2.91
C VAL A 72 -13.11 -6.14 3.57
N THR A 73 -13.44 -6.17 4.86
CA THR A 73 -13.50 -4.97 5.69
C THR A 73 -12.25 -4.92 6.56
N ILE A 74 -11.39 -3.93 6.31
CA ILE A 74 -10.23 -3.63 7.14
C ILE A 74 -10.64 -2.52 8.12
N PRO A 75 -10.33 -2.63 9.43
CA PRO A 75 -10.63 -1.57 10.38
C PRO A 75 -10.08 -0.21 9.91
N PRO A 76 -10.84 0.90 9.99
CA PRO A 76 -10.38 2.20 9.51
C PRO A 76 -9.04 2.64 10.10
N GLU A 77 -8.78 2.30 11.37
CA GLU A 77 -7.53 2.56 12.09
C GLU A 77 -6.33 1.76 11.55
N HIS A 78 -6.57 0.80 10.65
CA HIS A 78 -5.54 0.06 9.93
C HIS A 78 -5.30 0.59 8.50
N ILE A 79 -6.04 1.61 8.06
CA ILE A 79 -5.91 2.22 6.72
C ILE A 79 -5.27 3.61 6.83
N PHE A 80 -3.95 3.64 6.66
CA PHE A 80 -3.15 4.86 6.63
C PHE A 80 -3.09 5.41 5.21
N GLY A 81 -3.94 6.39 4.92
CA GLY A 81 -4.06 7.02 3.62
C GLY A 81 -3.29 8.34 3.52
N LEU A 82 -3.65 9.12 2.49
CA LEU A 82 -3.22 10.49 2.33
C LEU A 82 -3.49 11.30 3.61
N GLY A 83 -2.48 12.01 4.09
CA GLY A 83 -2.54 12.79 5.34
C GLY A 83 -2.02 12.04 6.58
N SER A 84 -1.81 10.72 6.51
CA SER A 84 -1.22 9.94 7.62
C SER A 84 0.30 10.14 7.79
N GLY A 85 0.94 10.95 6.94
CA GLY A 85 2.37 11.18 6.93
C GLY A 85 3.17 10.24 6.02
N PRO A 86 4.50 10.38 5.96
CA PRO A 86 5.36 9.50 5.16
C PRO A 86 5.25 8.03 5.59
N LYS A 87 5.32 7.10 4.64
CA LYS A 87 5.21 5.65 4.93
C LYS A 87 6.19 5.19 6.02
N VAL A 88 7.42 5.69 5.99
CA VAL A 88 8.44 5.43 7.02
C VAL A 88 7.93 5.73 8.44
N GLU A 89 7.30 6.89 8.63
CA GLU A 89 6.78 7.30 9.93
C GLU A 89 5.58 6.46 10.35
N VAL A 90 4.72 6.07 9.41
CA VAL A 90 3.64 5.12 9.68
C VAL A 90 4.20 3.76 10.14
N LEU A 91 5.26 3.24 9.50
CA LEU A 91 5.89 1.99 9.93
C LEU A 91 6.50 2.10 11.33
N LYS A 92 7.16 3.23 11.66
CA LYS A 92 7.66 3.51 13.01
C LYS A 92 6.54 3.57 14.04
N GLN A 93 5.41 4.17 13.70
CA GLN A 93 4.23 4.20 14.58
C GLN A 93 3.66 2.78 14.77
N LEU A 94 3.54 2.01 13.70
CA LEU A 94 3.03 0.64 13.75
C LEU A 94 3.91 -0.26 14.62
N GLN A 95 5.24 -0.22 14.49
CA GLN A 95 6.11 -1.08 15.30
C GLN A 95 6.11 -0.73 16.80
N LYS A 96 5.77 0.52 17.17
CA LYS A 96 5.72 0.97 18.57
C LYS A 96 4.44 0.56 19.30
N LYS A 97 3.44 0.06 18.57
CA LYS A 97 2.19 -0.41 19.16
C LYS A 97 2.47 -1.59 20.12
N PRO A 98 1.93 -1.57 21.36
CA PRO A 98 2.12 -2.66 22.32
C PRO A 98 1.70 -4.01 21.77
N GLU A 99 0.62 -4.05 20.99
CA GLU A 99 0.07 -5.26 20.39
C GLU A 99 0.92 -5.84 19.24
N HIS A 100 1.99 -5.15 18.84
CA HIS A 100 2.95 -5.58 17.81
C HIS A 100 4.32 -5.97 18.39
N GLN A 101 4.53 -5.81 19.70
CA GLN A 101 5.79 -6.17 20.33
C GLN A 101 6.05 -7.67 20.21
N GLY A 102 7.25 -8.03 19.76
CA GLY A 102 7.65 -9.43 19.53
C GLY A 102 7.09 -10.07 18.27
N LEU A 103 6.25 -9.37 17.49
CA LEU A 103 5.78 -9.87 16.20
C LEU A 103 6.83 -9.65 15.10
N ARG A 104 6.80 -10.53 14.10
CA ARG A 104 7.54 -10.33 12.86
C ARG A 104 6.73 -9.39 11.97
N LEU A 105 7.32 -8.25 11.61
CA LEU A 105 6.67 -7.24 10.77
C LEU A 105 7.11 -7.38 9.32
N HIS A 106 6.16 -7.27 8.40
CA HIS A 106 6.36 -7.45 6.96
C HIS A 106 5.81 -6.24 6.23
N PHE A 107 6.60 -5.66 5.32
CA PHE A 107 6.20 -4.55 4.48
C PHE A 107 6.35 -4.93 3.01
N VAL A 108 5.23 -4.96 2.29
CA VAL A 108 5.16 -5.28 0.86
C VAL A 108 4.82 -4.01 0.09
N GLU A 109 5.62 -3.67 -0.91
CA GLU A 109 5.54 -2.44 -1.67
C GLU A 109 5.98 -2.70 -3.12
N ASP A 110 5.44 -1.98 -4.10
CA ASP A 110 5.85 -2.15 -5.50
C ASP A 110 6.80 -1.06 -6.01
N ARG A 111 7.10 -0.05 -5.19
CA ARG A 111 8.07 1.02 -5.44
C ARG A 111 9.38 0.81 -4.70
N LEU A 112 10.45 0.53 -5.43
CA LEU A 112 11.80 0.34 -4.87
C LEU A 112 12.30 1.54 -4.06
N ALA A 113 12.06 2.76 -4.53
CA ALA A 113 12.47 3.98 -3.82
C ALA A 113 11.89 4.07 -2.40
N THR A 114 10.66 3.59 -2.19
CA THR A 114 10.03 3.54 -0.86
C THR A 114 10.75 2.55 0.04
N LEU A 115 11.06 1.35 -0.46
CA LEU A 115 11.82 0.35 0.30
C LEU A 115 13.22 0.85 0.68
N LYS A 116 13.90 1.53 -0.25
CA LYS A 116 15.20 2.18 0.03
C LYS A 116 15.11 3.23 1.13
N ASN A 117 14.03 4.00 1.18
CA ASN A 117 13.82 4.96 2.26
C ASN A 117 13.57 4.27 3.61
N VAL A 118 12.90 3.12 3.63
CA VAL A 118 12.76 2.31 4.86
C VAL A 118 14.12 1.77 5.33
N ILE A 119 14.98 1.31 4.41
CA ILE A 119 16.33 0.81 4.73
C ILE A 119 17.24 1.90 5.31
N LYS A 120 17.04 3.17 4.95
CA LYS A 120 17.83 4.29 5.49
C LYS A 120 17.56 4.55 6.97
N GLU A 121 16.55 3.91 7.56
CA GLU A 121 16.08 4.15 8.92
C GLU A 121 16.44 2.94 9.79
N PRO A 122 17.53 3.01 10.59
CA PRO A 122 17.96 1.87 11.41
C PRO A 122 16.89 1.37 12.38
N GLU A 123 15.97 2.25 12.81
CA GLU A 123 14.83 1.88 13.65
C GLU A 123 13.90 0.85 12.98
N LEU A 124 13.93 0.75 11.65
CA LEU A 124 13.10 -0.15 10.84
C LEU A 124 13.85 -1.41 10.38
N ASP A 125 15.07 -1.68 10.90
CA ASP A 125 15.84 -2.87 10.56
C ASP A 125 15.13 -4.19 10.93
N GLY A 126 14.19 -4.15 11.88
CA GLY A 126 13.37 -5.32 12.22
C GLY A 126 12.34 -5.73 11.16
N TRP A 127 12.03 -4.86 10.19
CA TRP A 127 11.02 -5.14 9.15
C TRP A 127 11.58 -6.05 8.06
N ASN A 128 10.75 -6.99 7.62
CA ASN A 128 11.00 -7.80 6.42
C ASN A 128 10.42 -7.06 5.21
N LEU A 129 11.26 -6.76 4.24
CA LEU A 129 10.91 -5.89 3.12
C LEU A 129 10.74 -6.71 1.84
N TYR A 130 9.65 -6.47 1.13
CA TYR A 130 9.33 -7.17 -0.10
C TYR A 130 9.02 -6.18 -1.22
N LEU A 131 9.67 -6.35 -2.37
CA LEU A 131 9.28 -5.69 -3.61
C LEU A 131 8.30 -6.60 -4.36
N GLY A 132 7.04 -6.21 -4.49
CA GLY A 132 6.08 -6.91 -5.34
C GLY A 132 6.41 -6.71 -6.81
N ASP A 133 6.65 -7.77 -7.57
CA ASP A 133 7.14 -7.71 -8.95
C ASP A 133 6.06 -7.40 -10.00
N TRP A 134 4.79 -7.38 -9.57
CA TRP A 134 3.61 -7.24 -10.43
C TRP A 134 3.05 -5.81 -10.50
N GLY A 135 3.73 -4.83 -9.89
CA GLY A 135 3.30 -3.43 -9.84
C GLY A 135 3.99 -2.52 -10.83
N TYR A 136 4.22 -1.25 -10.45
CA TYR A 136 4.75 -0.21 -11.35
C TYR A 136 6.27 -0.25 -11.58
N ASN A 137 6.98 -1.28 -11.10
CA ASN A 137 8.44 -1.34 -11.20
C ASN A 137 8.94 -1.83 -12.57
N THR A 138 10.10 -1.31 -12.97
CA THR A 138 10.79 -1.75 -14.19
C THR A 138 11.63 -3.01 -13.94
N LYS A 139 12.13 -3.61 -15.02
CA LYS A 139 13.03 -4.77 -14.92
C LYS A 139 14.32 -4.40 -14.17
N GLU A 140 14.86 -3.23 -14.45
CA GLU A 140 16.08 -2.69 -13.83
C GLU A 140 15.85 -2.49 -12.32
N GLU A 141 14.69 -1.98 -11.92
CA GLU A 141 14.34 -1.85 -10.49
C GLU A 141 14.24 -3.22 -9.80
N ARG A 142 13.73 -4.25 -10.47
CA ARG A 142 13.69 -5.61 -9.89
C ARG A 142 15.08 -6.23 -9.76
N GLU A 143 15.95 -6.02 -10.74
CA GLU A 143 17.34 -6.49 -10.70
C GLU A 143 18.11 -5.78 -9.58
N GLU A 144 17.94 -4.47 -9.45
CA GLU A 144 18.52 -3.70 -8.36
C GLU A 144 17.99 -4.18 -7.01
N ALA A 145 16.67 -4.36 -6.84
CA ALA A 145 16.09 -4.86 -5.61
C ALA A 145 16.66 -6.24 -5.23
N SER A 146 16.87 -7.12 -6.20
CA SER A 146 17.46 -8.45 -6.00
C SER A 146 18.92 -8.41 -5.54
N SER A 147 19.66 -7.34 -5.86
CA SER A 147 21.01 -7.11 -5.35
C SER A 147 21.07 -6.55 -3.92
N ILE A 148 19.94 -6.06 -3.38
CA ILE A 148 19.86 -5.50 -2.03
C ILE A 148 19.46 -6.61 -1.06
N SER A 149 20.38 -7.05 -0.21
CA SER A 149 20.16 -8.17 0.72
C SER A 149 18.97 -8.00 1.68
N ARG A 150 18.56 -6.76 1.94
CA ARG A 150 17.41 -6.40 2.78
C ARG A 150 16.05 -6.54 2.09
N ILE A 151 16.00 -6.67 0.77
CA ILE A 151 14.77 -6.71 -0.02
C ILE A 151 14.63 -8.09 -0.65
N GLN A 152 13.46 -8.70 -0.46
CA GLN A 152 13.07 -9.89 -1.20
C GLN A 152 12.13 -9.49 -2.34
N VAL A 153 12.47 -9.81 -3.59
CA VAL A 153 11.51 -9.71 -4.69
C VAL A 153 10.46 -10.82 -4.53
N LEU A 154 9.20 -10.43 -4.58
CA LEU A 154 8.06 -11.30 -4.34
C LEU A 154 7.20 -11.38 -5.60
N GLN A 155 6.88 -12.60 -6.01
CA GLN A 155 5.95 -12.87 -7.11
C GLN A 155 4.50 -12.77 -6.62
N LEU A 156 3.55 -12.41 -7.49
CA LEU A 156 2.13 -12.26 -7.11
C LEU A 156 1.54 -13.54 -6.52
N ASN A 157 1.88 -14.69 -7.09
CA ASN A 157 1.43 -15.99 -6.60
C ASN A 157 2.01 -16.31 -5.21
N ASP A 158 3.29 -15.98 -4.98
CA ASP A 158 3.93 -16.19 -3.69
C ASP A 158 3.35 -15.29 -2.61
N PHE A 159 3.08 -14.02 -2.94
CA PHE A 159 2.36 -13.12 -2.04
C PHE A 159 1.00 -13.69 -1.67
N SER A 160 0.23 -14.11 -2.68
CA SER A 160 -1.12 -14.64 -2.48
C SER A 160 -1.11 -15.90 -1.63
N ASN A 161 -0.09 -16.75 -1.74
CA ASN A 161 0.03 -17.97 -0.94
C ASN A 161 0.60 -17.74 0.47
N LYS A 162 1.49 -16.75 0.64
CA LYS A 162 2.11 -16.44 1.94
C LYS A 162 1.19 -15.67 2.87
N LEU A 163 0.30 -14.85 2.31
CA LEU A 163 -0.62 -14.04 3.10
C LEU A 163 -1.85 -14.85 3.53
N LYS A 164 -2.34 -15.78 2.69
CA LYS A 164 -3.37 -16.77 3.03
C LYS A 164 -2.93 -17.72 4.15
#